data_AF-A0A0Q4G256-F1
#
_entry.id   AF-A0A0Q4G256-F1
#
_cell.length_a   1.000
_cell.length_b   1.000
_cell.length_c   1.000
_cell.angle_alpha   90.00
_cell.angle_beta   90.00
_cell.angle_gamma   90.00
#
_symmetry.space_group_name_H-M   'P 1'
#
loop_
_entity.id
_entity.type
_entity.pdbx_description
1 polymer ?
#
loop_
_entity_poly.entity_id
_entity_poly.type
_entity_poly.pdbx_seq_one_letter_code
_entity_poly.pdbx_strand_id
1 'polypeptide(L)'
;MHPHQLTSTDRAPLGRIATSLVACALLALLSACDRPGAGPAGIAFPDDVAITQALKTDFDGNPDNASARELIATLGGAQGRLDYRIQRVIARQGAFEAQYDVSLHLSRAGAESLQQLYGNMIPKDAREKLPEQTLAAYETWLAGQAASGDKTDAAQAAALRRSLATLDECYKNAKAGDDVTLMQGLAALVSPARDGWYAEKLESSQLRLRCLPL
;
A
#
# COMPACT_ATOMS: atom_id res chain seq x y z
N MET A 1 -18.29 14.00 -62.07
CA MET A 1 -18.72 14.82 -63.21
C MET A 1 -20.24 14.79 -63.25
N HIS A 2 -20.86 15.97 -63.23
CA HIS A 2 -22.31 16.23 -63.38
C HIS A 2 -22.89 15.57 -64.65
N PRO A 3 -24.21 15.65 -64.92
CA PRO A 3 -25.43 15.52 -64.09
C PRO A 3 -26.44 14.59 -64.81
N HIS A 4 -27.66 14.41 -64.29
CA HIS A 4 -28.89 14.40 -65.11
C HIS A 4 -30.10 14.41 -64.18
N GLN A 5 -30.71 15.59 -64.04
CA GLN A 5 -32.07 15.69 -63.52
C GLN A 5 -33.04 15.59 -64.70
N LEU A 6 -33.98 14.67 -64.58
CA LEU A 6 -35.16 14.57 -65.43
C LEU A 6 -36.24 15.49 -64.88
N THR A 7 -36.71 16.37 -65.75
CA THR A 7 -37.96 17.12 -65.65
C THR A 7 -39.15 16.17 -65.66
N SER A 8 -40.10 16.36 -64.75
CA SER A 8 -41.51 16.00 -64.99
C SER A 8 -42.43 16.91 -64.20
N THR A 9 -43.12 17.78 -64.93
CA THR A 9 -44.34 18.48 -64.55
C THR A 9 -45.50 17.48 -64.47
N ASP A 10 -46.32 17.52 -63.41
CA ASP A 10 -47.77 17.46 -63.62
C ASP A 10 -48.61 17.99 -62.44
N ARG A 11 -49.86 18.30 -62.82
CA ARG A 11 -50.88 19.20 -62.29
C ARG A 11 -51.39 19.05 -60.84
N ALA A 12 -51.94 20.17 -60.38
CA ALA A 12 -52.82 20.39 -59.22
C ALA A 12 -54.20 19.67 -59.35
N PRO A 13 -55.08 19.60 -58.32
CA PRO A 13 -55.71 20.79 -57.74
C PRO A 13 -55.94 20.80 -56.21
N LEU A 14 -56.18 22.02 -55.74
CA LEU A 14 -56.64 22.40 -54.41
C LEU A 14 -57.91 21.64 -53.96
N GLY A 15 -57.81 21.02 -52.78
CA GLY A 15 -58.93 20.49 -52.00
C GLY A 15 -58.93 21.13 -50.61
N ARG A 16 -60.11 21.57 -50.19
CA ARG A 16 -60.41 22.49 -49.10
C ARG A 16 -60.23 21.92 -47.67
N ILE A 17 -59.78 22.81 -46.78
CA ILE A 17 -60.31 23.12 -45.43
C ILE A 17 -60.58 21.92 -44.51
N ALA A 18 -59.79 21.79 -43.44
CA ALA A 18 -60.27 21.78 -42.06
C ALA A 18 -59.09 21.76 -41.06
N THR A 19 -59.10 22.76 -40.20
CA THR A 19 -58.40 22.87 -38.92
C THR A 19 -58.43 21.58 -38.09
N SER A 20 -57.26 21.15 -37.61
CA SER A 20 -57.09 20.62 -36.25
C SER A 20 -55.62 20.66 -35.83
N LEU A 21 -55.35 21.54 -34.87
CA LEU A 21 -54.15 21.53 -34.04
C LEU A 21 -54.06 20.21 -33.27
N VAL A 22 -53.06 19.36 -33.53
CA VAL A 22 -52.35 18.56 -32.51
C VAL A 22 -51.00 18.15 -33.10
N ALA A 23 -50.02 19.05 -33.07
CA ALA A 23 -48.63 18.74 -33.41
C ALA A 23 -47.70 19.47 -32.43
N CYS A 24 -47.60 18.98 -31.20
CA CYS A 24 -46.52 19.32 -30.27
C CYS A 24 -46.63 18.49 -28.98
N ALA A 25 -46.30 17.20 -29.01
CA ALA A 25 -46.18 16.42 -27.77
C ALA A 25 -45.18 15.25 -27.82
N LEU A 26 -44.23 15.23 -28.78
CA LEU A 26 -43.27 14.12 -28.93
C LEU A 26 -41.81 14.55 -29.08
N LEU A 27 -41.47 15.81 -28.80
CA LEU A 27 -40.09 16.34 -28.87
C LEU A 27 -39.50 16.73 -27.50
N ALA A 28 -40.15 16.38 -26.39
CA ALA A 28 -39.74 16.80 -25.03
C ALA A 28 -38.92 15.75 -24.24
N LEU A 29 -38.40 14.70 -24.88
CA LEU A 29 -37.60 13.64 -24.21
C LEU A 29 -36.17 13.50 -24.73
N LEU A 30 -35.67 14.48 -25.50
CA LEU A 30 -34.27 14.56 -25.95
C LEU A 30 -33.55 15.80 -25.42
N SER A 31 -33.88 16.25 -24.21
CA SER A 31 -32.99 17.10 -23.42
C SER A 31 -31.87 16.26 -22.81
N ALA A 32 -31.01 15.74 -23.69
CA ALA A 32 -29.69 15.27 -23.36
C ALA A 32 -28.76 16.48 -23.25
N CYS A 33 -28.09 16.57 -22.09
CA CYS A 33 -26.82 17.26 -21.85
C CYS A 33 -26.71 18.75 -22.22
N ASP A 34 -26.95 19.62 -21.24
CA ASP A 34 -26.00 20.70 -20.97
C ASP A 34 -26.11 21.12 -19.50
N ARG A 35 -25.11 20.74 -18.71
CA ARG A 35 -24.94 21.26 -17.33
C ARG A 35 -23.94 22.41 -17.46
N PRO A 36 -24.37 23.68 -17.36
CA PRO A 36 -23.46 24.80 -17.45
C PRO A 36 -22.64 24.82 -16.15
N GLY A 37 -21.36 24.45 -16.26
CA GLY A 37 -20.40 24.46 -15.15
C GLY A 37 -19.46 23.27 -15.05
N ALA A 38 -19.63 22.22 -15.87
CA ALA A 38 -18.66 21.13 -15.92
C ALA A 38 -17.44 21.52 -16.78
N GLY A 39 -16.52 22.29 -16.19
CA GLY A 39 -15.10 22.16 -16.58
C GLY A 39 -14.68 20.69 -16.42
N PRO A 40 -13.52 20.26 -16.96
CA PRO A 40 -13.03 18.90 -16.72
C PRO A 40 -13.09 18.66 -15.20
N ALA A 41 -13.95 17.73 -14.78
CA ALA A 41 -14.08 17.41 -13.36
C ALA A 41 -12.71 16.89 -12.92
N GLY A 42 -11.98 17.74 -12.20
CA GLY A 42 -10.65 17.40 -11.72
C GLY A 42 -10.77 16.14 -10.87
N ILE A 43 -9.86 15.19 -11.10
CA ILE A 43 -9.79 14.00 -10.26
C ILE A 43 -9.46 14.49 -8.84
N ALA A 44 -10.38 14.25 -7.89
CA ALA A 44 -10.16 14.55 -6.48
C ALA A 44 -9.34 13.41 -5.86
N PHE A 45 -8.07 13.65 -5.60
CA PHE A 45 -7.19 12.68 -4.96
C PHE A 45 -7.46 12.60 -3.46
N PRO A 46 -7.39 11.40 -2.83
CA PRO A 46 -7.30 11.31 -1.38
C PRO A 46 -6.03 11.99 -0.88
N ASP A 47 -6.12 12.62 0.28
CA ASP A 47 -4.93 13.14 0.96
C ASP A 47 -4.11 12.02 1.63
N ASP A 48 -2.87 12.32 1.97
CA ASP A 48 -1.95 11.35 2.55
C ASP A 48 -2.43 10.80 3.90
N VAL A 49 -3.21 11.57 4.65
CA VAL A 49 -3.78 11.15 5.95
C VAL A 49 -4.82 10.06 5.72
N ALA A 50 -5.71 10.25 4.75
CA ALA A 50 -6.74 9.28 4.36
C ALA A 50 -6.12 8.00 3.81
N ILE A 51 -5.08 8.11 2.97
CA ILE A 51 -4.34 6.95 2.44
C ILE A 51 -3.66 6.20 3.58
N THR A 52 -2.94 6.90 4.44
CA THR A 52 -2.22 6.31 5.59
C THR A 52 -3.19 5.60 6.54
N GLN A 53 -4.36 6.19 6.81
CA GLN A 53 -5.37 5.56 7.63
C GLN A 53 -5.90 4.27 7.00
N ALA A 54 -6.16 4.26 5.69
CA ALA A 54 -6.60 3.06 4.98
C ALA A 54 -5.54 1.96 5.02
N LEU A 55 -4.26 2.30 4.78
CA LEU A 55 -3.13 1.37 4.86
C LEU A 55 -2.96 0.80 6.27
N LYS A 56 -3.11 1.64 7.30
CA LYS A 56 -3.04 1.21 8.69
C LYS A 56 -4.20 0.29 9.06
N THR A 57 -5.43 0.63 8.64
CA THR A 57 -6.61 -0.21 8.89
C THR A 57 -6.47 -1.58 8.21
N ASP A 58 -5.96 -1.65 6.98
CA ASP A 58 -5.66 -2.92 6.32
C ASP A 58 -4.59 -3.73 7.09
N PHE A 59 -3.48 -3.08 7.47
CA PHE A 59 -2.41 -3.74 8.22
C PHE A 59 -2.88 -4.30 9.57
N ASP A 60 -3.65 -3.51 10.33
CA ASP A 60 -4.14 -3.86 11.66
C ASP A 60 -5.29 -4.90 11.59
N GLY A 61 -6.15 -4.80 10.58
CA GLY A 61 -7.34 -5.64 10.42
C GLY A 61 -7.09 -6.99 9.75
N ASN A 62 -6.01 -7.14 8.98
CA ASN A 62 -5.73 -8.37 8.25
C ASN A 62 -5.10 -9.45 9.17
N PRO A 63 -5.69 -10.65 9.30
CA PRO A 63 -5.15 -11.73 10.12
C PRO A 63 -3.77 -12.23 9.66
N ASP A 64 -3.47 -12.15 8.36
CA ASP A 64 -2.19 -12.61 7.78
C ASP A 64 -1.00 -11.74 8.24
N ASN A 65 -1.28 -10.55 8.76
CA ASN A 65 -0.28 -9.64 9.30
C ASN A 65 0.02 -9.89 10.80
N ALA A 66 -0.51 -10.95 11.42
CA ALA A 66 -0.32 -11.21 12.86
C ALA A 66 1.16 -11.29 13.27
N SER A 67 1.96 -12.09 12.57
CA SER A 67 3.40 -12.21 12.85
C SER A 67 4.16 -10.92 12.53
N ALA A 68 3.74 -10.18 11.52
CA ALA A 68 4.32 -8.87 11.23
C ALA A 68 4.05 -7.89 12.39
N ARG A 69 2.82 -7.83 12.91
CA ARG A 69 2.48 -7.00 14.08
C ARG A 69 3.28 -7.37 15.32
N GLU A 70 3.50 -8.66 15.57
CA GLU A 70 4.33 -9.13 16.69
C GLU A 70 5.80 -8.69 16.52
N LEU A 71 6.34 -8.81 15.31
CA LEU A 71 7.68 -8.34 14.99
C LEU A 71 7.81 -6.82 15.19
N ILE A 72 6.83 -6.05 14.71
CA ILE A 72 6.78 -4.60 14.90
C ILE A 72 6.68 -4.22 16.38
N ALA A 73 5.89 -4.92 17.18
CA ALA A 73 5.81 -4.68 18.62
C ALA A 73 7.14 -5.00 19.32
N THR A 74 7.80 -6.08 18.92
CA THR A 74 9.12 -6.47 19.45
C THR A 74 10.16 -5.41 19.14
N LEU A 75 10.29 -5.02 17.87
CA LEU A 75 11.30 -4.07 17.39
C LEU A 75 10.98 -2.63 17.80
N GLY A 76 9.71 -2.22 17.74
CA GLY A 76 9.27 -0.85 17.93
C GLY A 76 9.17 -0.45 19.39
N GLY A 77 8.91 -1.39 20.29
CA GLY A 77 8.57 -1.06 21.68
C GLY A 77 7.08 -0.86 21.90
N ALA A 78 6.71 -0.65 23.17
CA ALA A 78 5.30 -0.55 23.58
C ALA A 78 4.55 0.61 22.90
N GLN A 79 5.26 1.65 22.46
CA GLN A 79 4.71 2.78 21.71
C GLN A 79 5.31 2.87 20.29
N GLY A 80 5.97 1.80 19.83
CA GLY A 80 6.46 1.71 18.47
C GLY A 80 5.31 1.70 17.47
N ARG A 81 5.50 2.35 16.33
CA ARG A 81 4.46 2.46 15.30
C ARG A 81 5.05 2.45 13.91
N LEU A 82 4.23 2.04 12.94
CA LEU A 82 4.55 2.17 11.53
C LEU A 82 4.16 3.56 11.03
N ASP A 83 5.11 4.24 10.41
CA ASP A 83 4.90 5.48 9.70
C ASP A 83 4.97 5.20 8.19
N TYR A 84 3.94 5.67 7.47
CA TYR A 84 3.75 5.43 6.04
C TYR A 84 4.09 6.72 5.30
N ARG A 85 5.05 6.67 4.38
CA ARG A 85 5.44 7.82 3.57
C ARG A 85 4.87 7.65 2.17
N ILE A 86 3.84 8.41 1.83
CA ILE A 86 3.25 8.42 0.50
C ILE A 86 4.20 9.15 -0.45
N GLN A 87 4.64 8.46 -1.50
CA GLN A 87 5.58 8.99 -2.49
C GLN A 87 4.85 9.51 -3.73
N ARG A 88 3.82 8.78 -4.16
CA ARG A 88 3.09 9.07 -5.38
C ARG A 88 1.70 8.45 -5.31
N VAL A 89 0.71 9.17 -5.83
CA VAL A 89 -0.66 8.69 -6.00
C VAL A 89 -1.03 8.81 -7.48
N ILE A 90 -1.50 7.72 -8.08
CA ILE A 90 -1.83 7.67 -9.51
C ILE A 90 -3.28 7.26 -9.66
N ALA A 91 -4.07 8.07 -10.37
CA ALA A 91 -5.45 7.71 -10.66
C ALA A 91 -5.53 6.44 -11.54
N ARG A 92 -6.42 5.54 -11.15
CA ARG A 92 -6.84 4.33 -11.87
C ARG A 92 -8.37 4.37 -11.98
N GLN A 93 -8.97 3.65 -12.92
CA GLN A 93 -10.41 3.73 -13.17
C GLN A 93 -11.24 3.48 -11.89
N GLY A 94 -11.71 4.56 -11.25
CA GLY A 94 -12.48 4.51 -9.99
C GLY A 94 -11.67 4.29 -8.69
N ALA A 95 -10.34 4.29 -8.75
CA ALA A 95 -9.46 4.05 -7.61
C ALA A 95 -8.12 4.80 -7.76
N PHE A 96 -7.22 4.65 -6.79
CA PHE A 96 -5.92 5.30 -6.79
C PHE A 96 -4.84 4.28 -6.46
N GLU A 97 -3.79 4.22 -7.26
CA GLU A 97 -2.59 3.48 -6.89
C GLU A 97 -1.71 4.39 -6.03
N ALA A 98 -1.56 4.07 -4.75
CA ALA A 98 -0.64 4.74 -3.85
C ALA A 98 0.69 3.97 -3.81
N GLN A 99 1.79 4.66 -4.04
CA GLN A 99 3.14 4.14 -3.87
C GLN A 99 3.74 4.77 -2.62
N TYR A 100 4.30 3.94 -1.74
CA TYR A 100 4.68 4.36 -0.41
C TYR A 100 5.86 3.56 0.15
N ASP A 101 6.50 4.14 1.16
CA ASP A 101 7.50 3.47 1.99
C ASP A 101 6.96 3.28 3.41
N VAL A 102 7.53 2.32 4.14
CA VAL A 102 7.17 2.03 5.54
C VAL A 102 8.40 2.13 6.41
N SER A 103 8.32 2.95 7.46
CA SER A 103 9.34 3.05 8.51
C SER A 103 8.75 2.69 9.86
N LEU A 104 9.59 2.15 10.74
CA LEU A 104 9.27 1.87 12.12
C LEU A 104 9.79 3.01 12.98
N HIS A 105 8.90 3.73 13.62
CA HIS A 105 9.24 4.68 14.66
C HIS A 105 9.52 3.92 15.97
N LEU A 106 10.72 4.10 16.52
CA LEU A 106 11.14 3.41 17.73
C LEU A 106 10.71 4.15 18.99
N SER A 107 10.09 3.44 19.94
CA SER A 107 9.84 3.97 21.29
C SER A 107 10.93 3.61 22.29
N ARG A 108 11.94 2.84 21.89
CA ARG A 108 13.07 2.41 22.70
C ARG A 108 14.37 2.46 21.90
N ALA A 109 15.52 2.30 22.57
CA ALA A 109 16.80 2.21 21.87
C ALA A 109 16.84 0.94 21.00
N GLY A 110 17.41 1.04 19.79
CA GLY A 110 17.46 -0.08 18.86
C GLY A 110 18.29 -1.27 19.38
N ALA A 111 19.31 -1.03 20.21
CA ALA A 111 20.02 -2.11 20.91
C ALA A 111 19.09 -2.92 21.84
N GLU A 112 18.13 -2.27 22.51
CA GLU A 112 17.12 -2.96 23.32
C GLU A 112 16.15 -3.76 22.44
N SER A 113 15.77 -3.19 21.29
CA SER A 113 14.94 -3.87 20.28
C SER A 113 15.63 -5.14 19.76
N LEU A 114 16.92 -5.07 19.44
CA LEU A 114 17.72 -6.22 19.01
C LEU A 114 17.84 -7.25 20.12
N GLN A 115 18.07 -6.83 21.37
CA GLN A 115 18.16 -7.77 22.49
C GLN A 115 16.86 -8.56 22.67
N GLN A 116 15.71 -7.91 22.56
CA GLN A 116 14.40 -8.57 22.63
C GLN A 116 14.18 -9.53 21.45
N LEU A 117 14.46 -9.08 20.23
CA LEU A 117 14.32 -9.90 19.03
C LEU A 117 15.22 -11.14 19.10
N TYR A 118 16.50 -10.95 19.38
CA TYR A 118 17.47 -12.05 19.46
C TYR A 118 17.18 -12.98 20.61
N GLY A 119 16.73 -12.44 21.75
CA GLY A 119 16.15 -13.24 22.81
C GLY A 119 15.11 -14.20 22.24
N ASN A 120 14.08 -13.68 21.58
CA ASN A 120 12.98 -14.48 21.01
C ASN A 120 13.43 -15.50 19.96
N MET A 121 14.49 -15.23 19.21
CA MET A 121 15.06 -16.18 18.23
C MET A 121 15.80 -17.35 18.88
N ILE A 122 16.34 -17.18 20.08
CA ILE A 122 17.06 -18.23 20.80
C ILE A 122 16.05 -19.14 21.51
N PRO A 123 16.09 -20.48 21.30
CA PRO A 123 15.26 -21.43 22.03
C PRO A 123 15.36 -21.22 23.54
N LYS A 124 14.22 -21.27 24.25
CA LYS A 124 14.15 -20.93 25.68
C LYS A 124 15.16 -21.73 26.51
N ASP A 125 15.31 -23.02 26.24
CA ASP A 125 16.22 -23.92 26.94
C ASP A 125 17.70 -23.59 26.69
N ALA A 126 18.04 -23.06 25.52
CA ALA A 126 19.38 -22.58 25.20
C ALA A 126 19.64 -21.22 25.87
N ARG A 127 18.65 -20.33 25.86
CA ARG A 127 18.72 -18.99 26.44
C ARG A 127 18.97 -19.02 27.94
N GLU A 128 18.29 -19.90 28.67
CA GLU A 128 18.46 -20.07 30.13
C GLU A 128 19.84 -20.64 30.51
N LYS A 129 20.54 -21.27 29.57
CA LYS A 129 21.91 -21.80 29.76
C LYS A 129 22.98 -20.78 29.41
N LEU A 130 22.62 -19.63 28.84
CA LEU A 130 23.58 -18.58 28.54
C LEU A 130 24.08 -17.95 29.85
N PRO A 131 25.39 -17.65 29.95
CA PRO A 131 25.96 -17.07 31.16
C PRO A 131 25.39 -15.68 31.46
N GLU A 132 25.02 -14.95 30.41
CA GLU A 132 24.43 -13.61 30.49
C GLU A 132 23.27 -13.49 29.51
N GLN A 133 22.27 -12.69 29.91
CA GLN A 133 21.10 -12.36 29.08
C GLN A 133 21.25 -10.96 28.49
N THR A 134 22.37 -10.74 27.81
CA THR A 134 22.75 -9.46 27.21
C THR A 134 22.72 -9.55 25.68
N LEU A 135 22.61 -8.41 25.00
CA LEU A 135 22.67 -8.34 23.54
C LEU A 135 23.92 -9.06 22.98
N ALA A 136 25.10 -8.77 23.54
CA ALA A 136 26.37 -9.35 23.09
C ALA A 136 26.41 -10.88 23.25
N ALA A 137 25.83 -11.42 24.33
CA ALA A 137 25.73 -12.86 24.53
C ALA A 137 24.81 -13.52 23.49
N TYR A 138 23.68 -12.87 23.15
CA TYR A 138 22.77 -13.35 22.13
C TYR A 138 23.37 -13.28 20.73
N GLU A 139 24.03 -12.18 20.37
CA GLU A 139 24.77 -12.02 19.11
C GLU A 139 25.82 -13.14 18.95
N THR A 140 26.60 -13.41 20.00
CA THR A 140 27.62 -14.45 20.00
C THR A 140 27.02 -15.83 19.80
N TRP A 141 25.91 -16.15 20.48
CA TRP A 141 25.25 -17.44 20.33
C TRP A 141 24.67 -17.62 18.92
N LEU A 142 23.99 -16.61 18.38
CA LEU A 142 23.40 -16.66 17.04
C LEU A 142 24.48 -16.75 15.95
N ALA A 143 25.58 -16.04 16.10
CA ALA A 143 26.75 -16.17 15.22
C ALA A 143 27.37 -17.59 15.30
N GLY A 144 27.42 -18.17 16.49
CA GLY A 144 27.83 -19.56 16.71
C GLY A 144 26.94 -20.57 16.00
N GLN A 145 25.61 -20.38 16.02
CA GLN A 145 24.66 -21.22 15.27
C GLN A 145 24.84 -21.11 13.76
N ALA A 146 25.11 -19.90 13.25
CA ALA A 146 25.43 -19.76 11.84
C ALA A 146 26.74 -20.50 11.48
N ALA A 147 27.77 -20.41 12.32
CA ALA A 147 29.05 -21.09 12.10
C ALA A 147 28.94 -22.62 12.17
N SER A 148 28.13 -23.17 13.06
CA SER A 148 27.88 -24.62 13.12
C SER A 148 27.01 -25.09 11.95
N GLY A 149 26.06 -24.26 11.53
CA GLY A 149 25.11 -24.54 10.45
C GLY A 149 25.76 -24.70 9.06
N ASP A 150 26.95 -24.16 8.82
CA ASP A 150 27.67 -24.35 7.53
C ASP A 150 27.91 -25.82 7.17
N LYS A 151 27.93 -26.70 8.17
CA LYS A 151 28.15 -28.14 7.99
C LYS A 151 26.87 -28.91 7.69
N THR A 152 25.71 -28.34 7.97
CA THR A 152 24.39 -29.00 7.87
C THR A 152 23.50 -28.36 6.82
N ASP A 153 23.43 -27.03 6.80
CA ASP A 153 22.70 -26.22 5.83
C ASP A 153 23.38 -24.85 5.66
N ALA A 154 24.27 -24.77 4.67
CA ALA A 154 25.01 -23.54 4.36
C ALA A 154 24.10 -22.39 3.90
N ALA A 155 22.96 -22.68 3.28
CA ALA A 155 22.03 -21.65 2.81
C ALA A 155 21.34 -20.97 4.00
N GLN A 156 20.87 -21.76 4.97
CA GLN A 156 20.26 -21.25 6.19
C GLN A 156 21.28 -20.48 7.06
N ALA A 157 22.51 -21.00 7.20
CA ALA A 157 23.59 -20.31 7.91
C ALA A 157 23.92 -18.95 7.27
N ALA A 158 24.00 -18.88 5.94
CA ALA A 158 24.24 -17.64 5.21
C ALA A 158 23.06 -16.65 5.30
N ALA A 159 21.81 -17.14 5.35
CA ALA A 159 20.65 -16.30 5.60
C ALA A 159 20.71 -15.67 7.00
N LEU A 160 20.94 -16.48 8.05
CA LEU A 160 21.04 -15.99 9.42
C LEU A 160 22.12 -14.91 9.57
N ARG A 161 23.32 -15.10 9.00
CA ARG A 161 24.38 -14.07 9.03
C ARG A 161 23.96 -12.76 8.38
N ARG A 162 23.33 -12.84 7.21
CA ARG A 162 22.86 -11.64 6.49
C ARG A 162 21.80 -10.92 7.29
N SER A 163 20.88 -11.65 7.92
CA SER A 163 19.82 -11.10 8.75
C SER A 163 20.39 -10.42 9.99
N LEU A 164 21.35 -11.04 10.69
CA LEU A 164 22.04 -10.42 11.82
C LEU A 164 22.79 -9.15 11.40
N ALA A 165 23.56 -9.19 10.32
CA ALA A 165 24.33 -8.03 9.84
C ALA A 165 23.41 -6.86 9.43
N THR A 166 22.31 -7.16 8.74
CA THR A 166 21.33 -6.15 8.32
C THR A 166 20.64 -5.50 9.51
N LEU A 167 20.26 -6.31 10.51
CA LEU A 167 19.63 -5.82 11.73
C LEU A 167 20.60 -4.98 12.57
N ASP A 168 21.87 -5.37 12.66
CA ASP A 168 22.91 -4.59 13.34
C ASP A 168 23.11 -3.23 12.66
N GLU A 169 23.21 -3.19 11.33
CA GLU A 169 23.35 -1.94 10.58
C GLU A 169 22.18 -0.99 10.83
N CYS A 170 20.95 -1.53 10.87
CA CYS A 170 19.73 -0.74 11.02
C CYS A 170 19.45 -0.28 12.46
N TYR A 171 19.70 -1.12 13.47
CA TYR A 171 19.18 -0.90 14.82
C TYR A 171 20.25 -0.68 15.89
N LYS A 172 21.48 -1.20 15.73
CA LYS A 172 22.47 -1.22 16.82
C LYS A 172 22.75 0.18 17.41
N ASN A 173 22.74 1.19 16.56
CA ASN A 173 22.99 2.59 16.93
C ASN A 173 21.73 3.47 16.91
N ALA A 174 20.56 2.91 16.60
CA ALA A 174 19.31 3.65 16.57
C ALA A 174 18.86 4.01 18.00
N LYS A 175 18.33 5.21 18.16
CA LYS A 175 17.86 5.75 19.43
C LYS A 175 16.33 5.68 19.51
N ALA A 176 15.81 5.82 20.73
CA ALA A 176 14.38 6.06 20.90
C ALA A 176 14.00 7.36 20.19
N GLY A 177 12.91 7.33 19.44
CA GLY A 177 12.43 8.42 18.58
C GLY A 177 12.97 8.39 17.15
N ASP A 178 13.94 7.53 16.83
CA ASP A 178 14.43 7.37 15.46
C ASP A 178 13.45 6.57 14.60
N ASP A 179 13.44 6.85 13.30
CA ASP A 179 12.69 6.10 12.29
C ASP A 179 13.63 5.15 11.53
N VAL A 180 13.31 3.86 11.53
CA VAL A 180 14.05 2.83 10.80
C VAL A 180 13.23 2.39 9.59
N THR A 181 13.73 2.62 8.38
CA THR A 181 13.01 2.22 7.15
C THR A 181 13.00 0.70 7.00
N LEU A 182 11.80 0.11 7.01
CA LEU A 182 11.61 -1.34 6.89
C LEU A 182 11.51 -1.78 5.43
N MET A 183 10.71 -1.06 4.66
CA MET A 183 10.35 -1.41 3.28
C MET A 183 10.24 -0.14 2.44
N GLN A 184 10.67 -0.23 1.20
CA GLN A 184 10.57 0.86 0.23
C GLN A 184 9.91 0.39 -1.06
N GLY A 185 9.23 1.30 -1.75
CA GLY A 185 8.61 1.05 -3.05
C GLY A 185 7.42 0.10 -2.99
N LEU A 186 6.64 0.12 -1.91
CA LEU A 186 5.37 -0.59 -1.81
C LEU A 186 4.31 0.07 -2.69
N ALA A 187 3.28 -0.69 -3.05
CA ALA A 187 2.13 -0.21 -3.78
C ALA A 187 0.84 -0.74 -3.16
N ALA A 188 -0.22 0.07 -3.20
CA ALA A 188 -1.56 -0.31 -2.80
C ALA A 188 -2.61 0.31 -3.72
N LEU A 189 -3.70 -0.41 -3.94
CA LEU A 189 -4.90 0.12 -4.57
C LEU A 189 -5.80 0.71 -3.47
N VAL A 190 -6.02 2.01 -3.55
CA VAL A 190 -6.85 2.78 -2.63
C VAL A 190 -8.16 3.09 -3.33
N SER A 191 -9.26 2.52 -2.86
CA SER A 191 -10.59 2.67 -3.46
C SER A 191 -11.58 3.32 -2.47
N PRO A 192 -12.55 4.11 -2.96
CA PRO A 192 -13.63 4.61 -2.12
C PRO A 192 -14.47 3.46 -1.58
N ALA A 193 -14.79 3.52 -0.28
CA ALA A 193 -15.69 2.61 0.42
C ALA A 193 -16.78 3.41 1.15
N ARG A 194 -17.81 2.71 1.68
CA ARG A 194 -18.93 3.36 2.39
C ARG A 194 -18.46 4.18 3.59
N ASP A 195 -17.45 3.68 4.30
CA ASP A 195 -16.95 4.23 5.56
C ASP A 195 -15.60 4.94 5.41
N GLY A 196 -15.24 5.35 4.18
CA GLY A 196 -14.00 6.08 3.90
C GLY A 196 -13.21 5.45 2.76
N TRP A 197 -11.91 5.23 2.96
CA TRP A 197 -11.02 4.65 1.97
C TRP A 197 -10.61 3.24 2.36
N TYR A 198 -10.59 2.35 1.38
CA TYR A 198 -10.11 0.98 1.53
C TYR A 198 -8.79 0.83 0.78
N ALA A 199 -7.81 0.19 1.40
CA ALA A 199 -6.52 -0.10 0.80
C ALA A 199 -6.36 -1.61 0.59
N GLU A 200 -5.93 -1.99 -0.60
CA GLU A 200 -5.56 -3.36 -0.95
C GLU A 200 -4.09 -3.36 -1.36
N LYS A 201 -3.26 -4.18 -0.69
CA LYS A 201 -1.84 -4.30 -1.03
C LYS A 201 -1.68 -4.82 -2.46
N LEU A 202 -0.80 -4.18 -3.22
CA LEU A 202 -0.41 -4.62 -4.57
C LEU A 202 1.01 -5.19 -4.56
N GLU A 203 1.25 -6.13 -5.46
CA GLU A 203 2.60 -6.57 -5.79
C GLU A 203 3.36 -5.42 -6.48
N SER A 204 4.57 -5.14 -6.00
CA SER A 204 5.40 -4.07 -6.53
C SER A 204 6.75 -4.60 -6.97
N SER A 205 7.10 -4.33 -8.23
CA SER A 205 8.45 -4.60 -8.76
C SER A 205 9.54 -3.70 -8.16
N GLN A 206 9.13 -2.64 -7.45
CA GLN A 206 10.04 -1.70 -6.79
C GLN A 206 10.27 -2.04 -5.31
N LEU A 207 9.61 -3.08 -4.79
CA LEU A 207 9.73 -3.48 -3.39
C LEU A 207 11.18 -3.79 -3.01
N ARG A 208 11.68 -3.09 -1.99
CA ARG A 208 12.96 -3.36 -1.34
C ARG A 208 12.72 -3.59 0.15
N LEU A 209 13.05 -4.77 0.64
CA LEU A 209 13.19 -5.03 2.07
C LEU A 209 14.50 -4.42 2.55
N ARG A 210 14.47 -3.75 3.72
CA ARG A 210 15.64 -3.09 4.32
C ARG A 210 15.89 -3.69 5.69
N CYS A 211 15.29 -3.13 6.73
CA CYS A 211 15.60 -3.44 8.12
C CYS A 211 14.68 -4.53 8.71
N LEU A 212 14.52 -5.63 7.99
CA LEU A 212 13.74 -6.80 8.44
C LEU A 212 14.62 -8.05 8.41
N PRO A 213 14.38 -9.04 9.29
CA PRO A 213 15.04 -10.33 9.19
C PRO A 213 14.70 -10.99 7.83
N LEU A 214 15.75 -11.38 7.10
CA LEU A 214 15.69 -12.03 5.78
C LEU A 214 15.74 -13.56 5.87
#